data_AF-A0A8S2YPH2-F1
#
_entry.id   AF-A0A8S2YPH2-F1
#
_cell.length_a   1.000
_cell.length_b   1.000
_cell.length_c   1.000
_cell.angle_alpha   90.00
_cell.angle_beta   90.00
_cell.angle_gamma   90.00
#
_symmetry.space_group_name_H-M   'P 1'
#
loop_
_entity.id
_entity.type
_entity.pdbx_description
1 polymer ?
#
loop_
_entity_poly.entity_id
_entity_poly.type
_entity_poly.pdbx_seq_one_letter_code
_entity_poly.pdbx_strand_id
1 'polypeptide(L)'
;VVADYVVVLAGFTVVVAEYAVVLAGFTVVVAEYVVVFAGFTVVVAEYVVVFAGFTVVVADYVVVLAGFTVVVAEYAVVLAGFTVVVAEYVVVFTGFTVVVAEYVVVFAGFTVVVAEYVVVFAGFTVVVAEWV
;
A
#
# COMPACT_ATOMS: atom_id res chain seq x y z
N VAL A 1 17.25 -2.89 -20.99
CA VAL A 1 17.57 -4.24 -20.48
C VAL A 1 16.79 -4.40 -19.21
N VAL A 2 15.81 -5.30 -19.19
CA VAL A 2 15.12 -5.70 -17.96
C VAL A 2 16.05 -6.69 -17.28
N ALA A 3 16.37 -6.47 -16.00
CA ALA A 3 17.13 -7.44 -15.23
C ALA A 3 16.16 -8.44 -14.60
N ASP A 4 16.55 -9.71 -14.47
CA ASP A 4 15.68 -10.67 -13.78
C ASP A 4 15.56 -10.29 -12.29
N TYR A 5 16.68 -9.98 -11.63
CA TYR A 5 16.73 -9.67 -10.20
C TYR A 5 17.58 -8.44 -9.90
N VAL A 6 17.04 -7.49 -9.12
CA VAL A 6 17.76 -6.29 -8.66
C VAL A 6 17.65 -6.14 -7.15
N VAL A 7 18.79 -5.87 -6.50
CA VAL A 7 18.86 -5.46 -5.09
C VAL A 7 19.46 -4.07 -4.99
N VAL A 8 18.74 -3.16 -4.36
CA VAL A 8 19.20 -1.82 -4.01
C VAL A 8 19.45 -1.79 -2.50
N LEU A 9 20.72 -1.68 -2.10
CA LEU A 9 21.08 -1.56 -0.68
C LEU A 9 20.76 -0.17 -0.12
N ALA A 10 21.20 0.86 -0.82
CA ALA A 10 20.96 2.25 -0.46
C ALA A 10 21.20 3.14 -1.68
N GLY A 11 20.43 4.22 -1.82
CA GLY A 11 20.74 5.29 -2.77
C GLY A 11 19.54 5.86 -3.49
N PHE A 12 19.83 6.54 -4.61
CA PHE A 12 18.86 7.12 -5.53
C PHE A 12 18.88 6.31 -6.82
N THR A 13 17.84 5.53 -7.09
CA THR A 13 17.85 4.56 -8.21
C THR A 13 16.52 4.47 -8.93
N VAL A 14 16.60 4.16 -10.23
CA VAL A 14 15.45 3.71 -11.02
C VAL A 14 15.69 2.26 -11.40
N VAL A 15 14.70 1.39 -11.13
CA VAL A 15 14.81 -0.06 -11.32
C VAL A 15 13.72 -0.54 -12.27
N VAL A 16 14.11 -1.34 -13.27
CA VAL A 16 13.22 -2.11 -14.13
C VAL A 16 13.67 -3.56 -14.12
N ALA A 17 12.89 -4.43 -13.48
CA ALA A 17 13.26 -5.84 -13.27
C ALA A 17 12.04 -6.76 -13.20
N GLU A 18 12.21 -8.08 -13.20
CA GLU A 18 11.12 -9.00 -12.81
C GLU A 18 10.92 -8.95 -11.28
N TYR A 19 12.02 -9.00 -10.53
CA TYR A 19 12.04 -8.91 -9.07
C TYR A 19 12.94 -7.77 -8.58
N ALA A 20 12.42 -6.96 -7.65
CA ALA A 20 13.18 -5.89 -7.03
C ALA A 20 13.11 -5.92 -5.50
N VAL A 21 14.27 -5.84 -4.85
CA VAL A 21 14.38 -5.65 -3.40
C VAL A 21 15.08 -4.32 -3.11
N VAL A 22 14.41 -3.45 -2.36
CA VAL A 22 14.95 -2.15 -1.92
C VAL A 22 15.08 -2.17 -0.41
N LEU A 23 16.31 -2.10 0.08
CA LEU A 23 16.58 -2.08 1.51
C LEU A 23 16.38 -0.68 2.10
N ALA A 24 16.93 0.34 1.44
CA ALA A 24 16.77 1.74 1.82
C ALA A 24 16.94 2.65 0.60
N GLY A 25 16.34 3.84 0.62
CA GLY A 25 16.69 4.93 -0.30
C GLY A 25 15.49 5.65 -0.92
N PHE A 26 15.78 6.33 -2.02
CA PHE A 26 14.82 7.03 -2.86
C PHE A 26 14.74 6.31 -4.20
N THR A 27 13.69 5.53 -4.42
CA THR A 27 13.66 4.61 -5.57
C THR A 27 12.38 4.71 -6.37
N VAL A 28 12.49 4.63 -7.70
CA VAL A 28 11.37 4.36 -8.59
C VAL A 28 11.54 2.94 -9.12
N VAL A 29 10.52 2.10 -8.97
CA VAL A 29 10.58 0.68 -9.31
C VAL A 29 9.42 0.30 -10.21
N VAL A 30 9.74 -0.37 -11.31
CA VAL A 30 8.77 -1.10 -12.15
C VAL A 30 9.21 -2.56 -12.17
N ALA A 31 8.43 -3.44 -11.56
CA ALA A 31 8.72 -4.88 -11.54
C ALA A 31 7.46 -5.73 -11.36
N GLU A 32 7.52 -7.05 -11.52
CA GLU A 32 6.38 -7.91 -11.18
C GLU A 32 6.24 -8.04 -9.66
N TYR A 33 7.36 -8.22 -8.97
CA TYR A 33 7.42 -8.31 -7.50
C TYR A 33 8.37 -7.28 -6.90
N VAL A 34 7.89 -6.56 -5.89
CA VAL A 34 8.68 -5.54 -5.19
C VAL A 34 8.60 -5.72 -3.68
N VAL A 35 9.77 -5.76 -3.05
CA VAL A 35 9.91 -5.69 -1.59
C VAL A 35 10.68 -4.42 -1.20
N VAL A 36 10.06 -3.58 -0.39
CA VAL A 36 10.65 -2.35 0.16
C VAL A 36 10.77 -2.47 1.66
N PHE A 37 11.98 -2.42 2.20
CA PHE A 37 12.20 -2.41 3.64
C PHE A 37 12.01 -1.03 4.25
N ALA A 38 12.65 -0.02 3.66
CA ALA A 38 12.58 1.36 4.13
C ALA A 38 12.80 2.35 2.97
N GLY A 39 12.26 3.56 3.11
CA GLY A 39 12.63 4.69 2.27
C GLY A 39 11.47 5.45 1.67
N PHE A 40 11.78 6.17 0.60
CA PHE A 40 10.84 6.94 -0.21
C PHE A 40 10.72 6.28 -1.57
N THR A 41 9.62 5.59 -1.84
CA THR A 41 9.52 4.76 -3.04
C THR A 41 8.27 5.04 -3.86
N VAL A 42 8.42 5.02 -5.17
CA VAL A 42 7.31 4.94 -6.12
C VAL A 42 7.39 3.58 -6.80
N VAL A 43 6.32 2.80 -6.73
CA VAL A 43 6.29 1.42 -7.18
C VAL A 43 5.11 1.18 -8.12
N VAL A 44 5.40 0.55 -9.26
CA VAL A 44 4.40 -0.06 -10.13
C VAL A 44 4.74 -1.54 -10.24
N ALA A 45 3.85 -2.41 -9.78
CA ALA A 45 4.09 -3.86 -9.80
C ALA A 45 2.80 -4.70 -9.80
N GLU A 46 2.90 -6.02 -9.88
CA GLU A 46 1.76 -6.91 -9.59
C GLU A 46 1.64 -7.13 -8.08
N TYR A 47 2.78 -7.37 -7.40
CA TYR A 47 2.85 -7.59 -5.96
C TYR A 47 3.83 -6.66 -5.27
N VAL A 48 3.38 -6.00 -4.20
CA VAL A 48 4.22 -5.09 -3.41
C VAL A 48 4.11 -5.37 -1.93
N VAL A 49 5.27 -5.52 -1.28
CA VAL A 49 5.39 -5.56 0.18
C VAL A 49 6.23 -4.39 0.65
N VAL A 50 5.66 -3.57 1.54
CA VAL A 50 6.33 -2.42 2.17
C VAL A 50 6.42 -2.66 3.67
N PHE A 51 7.63 -2.71 4.21
CA PHE A 51 7.84 -2.82 5.66
C PHE A 51 7.70 -1.48 6.37
N ALA A 52 8.39 -0.45 5.87
CA ALA A 52 8.36 0.89 6.41
C ALA A 52 8.61 1.93 5.31
N GLY A 53 8.08 3.14 5.47
CA GLY A 53 8.50 4.29 4.68
C GLY A 53 7.38 5.19 4.18
N PHE A 54 7.73 5.99 3.18
CA PHE A 54 6.84 6.88 2.45
C PHE A 54 6.70 6.34 1.04
N THR A 55 5.56 5.71 0.72
CA THR A 55 5.43 4.96 -0.54
C THR A 55 4.20 5.35 -1.33
N VAL A 56 4.36 5.44 -2.64
CA VAL A 56 3.27 5.48 -3.60
C VAL A 56 3.29 4.18 -4.38
N VAL A 57 2.18 3.45 -4.37
CA VAL A 57 2.10 2.11 -4.93
C VAL A 57 0.90 1.99 -5.87
N VAL A 58 1.15 1.46 -7.05
CA VAL A 58 0.13 0.96 -7.98
C VAL A 58 0.42 -0.52 -8.22
N ALA A 59 -0.43 -1.40 -7.70
CA ALA A 59 -0.25 -2.84 -7.88
C ALA A 59 -1.51 -3.64 -7.59
N ASP A 60 -1.66 -4.82 -8.16
CA ASP A 60 -2.84 -5.67 -7.91
C ASP A 60 -2.93 -6.05 -6.42
N TYR A 61 -1.79 -6.41 -5.81
CA TYR A 61 -1.71 -6.80 -4.40
C TYR A 61 -0.69 -5.97 -3.63
N VAL A 62 -1.14 -5.34 -2.55
CA VAL A 62 -0.29 -4.49 -1.70
C VAL A 62 -0.41 -4.87 -0.23
N VAL A 63 0.75 -5.12 0.40
CA VAL A 63 0.88 -5.29 1.85
C VAL A 63 1.77 -4.19 2.41
N VAL A 64 1.23 -3.41 3.34
CA VAL A 64 1.96 -2.36 4.07
C VAL A 64 1.99 -2.71 5.55
N LEU A 65 3.19 -2.87 6.10
CA LEU A 65 3.39 -3.13 7.53
C LEU A 65 3.35 -1.83 8.34
N ALA A 66 4.09 -0.81 7.89
CA ALA A 66 4.14 0.49 8.53
C ALA A 66 4.42 1.59 7.51
N GLY A 67 3.87 2.79 7.74
CA GLY A 67 4.35 3.99 7.05
C GLY A 67 3.27 4.99 6.65
N PHE A 68 3.67 5.86 5.73
CA PHE A 68 2.81 6.83 5.08
C PHE A 68 2.65 6.41 3.62
N THR A 69 1.48 5.89 3.25
CA THR A 69 1.34 5.23 1.94
C THR A 69 0.13 5.73 1.17
N VAL A 70 0.32 5.87 -0.14
CA VAL A 70 -0.77 6.02 -1.10
C VAL A 70 -0.81 4.75 -1.93
N VAL A 71 -1.96 4.09 -1.97
CA VAL A 71 -2.13 2.77 -2.59
C VAL A 71 -3.29 2.82 -3.57
N VAL A 72 -3.04 2.35 -4.79
CA VAL A 72 -4.07 1.97 -5.76
C VAL A 72 -3.87 0.49 -6.07
N ALA A 73 -4.85 -0.35 -5.75
CA ALA A 73 -4.74 -1.80 -5.87
C ALA A 73 -6.07 -2.51 -6.11
N GLU A 74 -6.05 -3.80 -6.41
CA GLU A 74 -7.25 -4.63 -6.25
C GLU A 74 -7.41 -5.02 -4.77
N TYR A 75 -6.31 -5.42 -4.14
CA TYR A 75 -6.25 -5.86 -2.75
C TYR A 75 -5.19 -5.08 -1.96
N ALA A 76 -5.61 -4.47 -0.85
CA ALA A 76 -4.72 -3.75 0.05
C ALA A 76 -4.85 -4.22 1.50
N VAL A 77 -3.72 -4.59 2.10
CA VAL A 77 -3.61 -4.91 3.53
C VAL A 77 -2.67 -3.93 4.20
N VAL A 78 -3.17 -3.21 5.19
CA VAL A 78 -2.42 -2.21 5.96
C VAL A 78 -2.41 -2.62 7.43
N LEU A 79 -1.22 -2.85 7.98
CA LEU A 79 -1.05 -3.25 9.37
C LEU A 79 -1.00 -2.02 10.30
N ALA A 80 -0.19 -1.03 9.96
CA ALA A 80 -0.09 0.23 10.67
C ALA A 80 0.23 1.39 9.73
N GLY A 81 -0.29 2.59 9.99
CA GLY A 81 0.20 3.79 9.35
C GLY A 81 -0.83 4.88 9.07
N PHE A 82 -0.41 5.82 8.24
CA PHE A 82 -1.25 6.86 7.66
C PHE A 82 -1.42 6.55 6.18
N THR A 83 -2.60 6.10 5.77
CA THR A 83 -2.77 5.56 4.42
C THR A 83 -3.94 6.17 3.68
N VAL A 84 -3.75 6.37 2.38
CA VAL A 84 -4.83 6.64 1.43
C VAL A 84 -4.90 5.44 0.50
N VAL A 85 -6.05 4.80 0.42
CA VAL A 85 -6.23 3.55 -0.33
C VAL A 85 -7.43 3.66 -1.25
N VAL A 86 -7.22 3.32 -2.51
CA VAL A 86 -8.27 3.03 -3.49
C VAL A 86 -8.10 1.58 -3.92
N ALA A 87 -9.03 0.71 -3.55
CA ALA A 87 -8.97 -0.70 -3.94
C ALA A 87 -10.33 -1.39 -3.93
N GLU A 88 -10.46 -2.59 -4.50
CA GLU A 88 -11.71 -3.36 -4.36
C GLU A 88 -11.86 -3.86 -2.92
N TYR A 89 -10.77 -4.40 -2.35
CA TYR A 89 -10.76 -4.97 -1.00
C TYR A 89 -9.67 -4.33 -0.14
N VAL A 90 -10.08 -3.83 1.04
CA VAL A 90 -9.17 -3.18 1.99
C VAL A 90 -9.30 -3.77 3.38
N VAL A 91 -8.17 -4.18 3.94
CA VAL A 91 -8.05 -4.59 5.35
C VAL A 91 -7.09 -3.66 6.08
N VAL A 92 -7.55 -3.02 7.15
CA VAL A 92 -6.76 -2.14 8.01
C VAL A 92 -6.75 -2.67 9.43
N PHE A 93 -5.57 -2.94 9.97
CA PHE A 93 -5.44 -3.34 11.38
C PHE A 93 -5.40 -2.13 12.30
N THR A 94 -4.47 -1.20 12.06
CA THR A 94 -4.30 0.00 12.87
C THR A 94 -3.96 1.20 12.00
N GLY A 95 -4.41 2.40 12.36
CA GLY A 95 -3.90 3.62 11.73
C GLY A 95 -4.91 4.73 11.51
N PHE A 96 -4.50 5.69 10.70
CA PHE A 96 -5.33 6.76 10.17
C PHE A 96 -5.49 6.54 8.67
N THR A 97 -6.70 6.23 8.21
CA THR A 97 -6.89 5.74 6.85
C THR A 97 -8.02 6.48 6.13
N VAL A 98 -7.79 6.84 4.89
CA VAL A 98 -8.84 7.27 3.95
C VAL A 98 -8.98 6.17 2.91
N VAL A 99 -10.19 5.64 2.74
CA VAL A 99 -10.43 4.47 1.91
C VAL A 99 -11.59 4.73 0.95
N VAL A 100 -11.39 4.38 -0.31
CA VAL A 100 -12.45 4.21 -1.31
C VAL A 100 -12.36 2.76 -1.79
N ALA A 101 -13.38 1.95 -1.50
CA ALA A 101 -13.36 0.53 -1.86
C ALA A 101 -14.74 -0.10 -1.92
N GLU A 102 -14.87 -1.28 -2.52
CA GLU A 102 -16.13 -2.05 -2.42
C GLU A 102 -16.28 -2.65 -1.02
N TYR A 103 -15.21 -3.25 -0.49
CA TYR A 103 -15.19 -3.95 0.79
C TYR A 103 -14.09 -3.41 1.71
N VAL A 104 -14.47 -3.03 2.93
CA VAL A 104 -13.53 -2.50 3.93
C VAL A 104 -13.69 -3.21 5.28
N VAL A 105 -12.58 -3.70 5.82
CA VAL A 105 -12.48 -4.22 7.18
C VAL A 105 -11.49 -3.39 7.98
N VAL A 106 -11.91 -2.85 9.12
CA VAL A 106 -11.06 -2.05 10.02
C VAL A 106 -11.08 -2.63 11.44
N PHE A 107 -9.92 -2.99 11.97
CA PHE A 107 -9.80 -3.47 13.34
C PHE A 107 -9.71 -2.32 14.36
N ALA A 108 -8.82 -1.36 14.15
CA ALA A 108 -8.64 -0.20 15.02
C ALA A 108 -8.20 1.02 14.21
N GLY A 109 -8.66 2.22 14.56
CA GLY A 109 -8.10 3.45 14.00
C GLY A 109 -9.07 4.61 13.82
N PHE A 110 -8.61 5.61 13.07
CA PHE A 110 -9.44 6.69 12.58
C PHE A 110 -9.59 6.52 11.07
N THR A 111 -10.80 6.30 10.59
CA THR A 111 -11.03 5.88 9.21
C THR A 111 -12.13 6.70 8.57
N VAL A 112 -11.87 7.24 7.39
CA VAL A 112 -12.88 7.81 6.50
C VAL A 112 -13.06 6.85 5.34
N VAL A 113 -14.29 6.39 5.11
CA VAL A 113 -14.58 5.34 4.13
C VAL A 113 -15.71 5.74 3.19
N VAL A 114 -15.49 5.51 1.90
CA VAL A 114 -16.54 5.38 0.88
C VAL A 114 -16.54 3.92 0.43
N ALA A 115 -17.60 3.17 0.77
CA ALA A 115 -17.69 1.76 0.41
C ALA A 115 -19.11 1.19 0.44
N GLU A 116 -19.31 0.07 -0.29
CA GLU A 116 -20.56 -0.71 -0.25
C GLU A 116 -20.65 -1.51 1.05
N TYR A 117 -19.57 -2.15 1.47
CA TYR A 117 -19.51 -2.98 2.68
C TYR A 117 -18.42 -2.53 3.64
N VAL A 118 -18.79 -2.26 4.89
CA VAL A 118 -17.86 -1.84 5.94
C VAL A 118 -18.05 -2.65 7.23
N VAL A 119 -16.96 -3.23 7.73
CA VAL A 119 -16.88 -3.87 9.04
C VAL A 119 -15.86 -3.13 9.89
N VAL A 120 -16.27 -2.66 11.08
CA VAL A 120 -15.39 -1.96 12.03
C VAL A 120 -15.48 -2.60 13.41
N PHE A 121 -14.33 -2.95 14.00
CA PHE A 121 -14.25 -3.51 15.35
C PHE A 121 -14.07 -2.43 16.42
N ALA A 122 -13.11 -1.52 16.22
CA ALA A 122 -12.83 -0.42 17.15
C ALA A 122 -12.33 0.81 16.39
N GLY A 123 -12.54 1.99 16.98
CA GLY A 123 -12.06 3.25 16.41
C GLY A 123 -13.16 4.24 16.07
N PHE A 124 -12.75 5.33 15.43
CA PHE A 124 -13.65 6.36 14.93
C PHE A 124 -13.76 6.23 13.42
N THR A 125 -14.97 5.95 12.92
CA THR A 125 -15.20 5.77 11.49
C THR A 125 -16.28 6.71 10.98
N VAL A 126 -15.98 7.39 9.88
CA VAL A 126 -16.96 8.12 9.07
C VAL A 126 -17.19 7.32 7.81
N VAL A 127 -18.43 6.85 7.61
CA VAL A 127 -18.82 6.09 6.42
C VAL A 127 -19.73 6.97 5.56
N VAL A 128 -19.37 7.10 4.29
CA VAL A 128 -20.21 7.66 3.25
C VAL A 128 -20.68 6.50 2.38
N ALA A 129 -21.96 6.16 2.50
CA ALA A 129 -22.56 5.18 1.61
C ALA A 129 -22.78 5.81 0.23
N GLU A 130 -22.48 5.08 -0.84
CA GLU A 130 -22.91 5.49 -2.18
C GLU A 130 -24.44 5.44 -2.26
N TRP A 131 -25.05 6.52 -2.74
CA TRP A 131 -26.47 6.53 -3.07
C TRP A 131 -26.65 5.71 -4.35
N VAL A 132 -27.21 4.51 -4.23
CA VAL A 132 -27.75 3.75 -5.37
C VAL A 132 -29.03 4.43 -5.87
#